data_AF-A0A935VB91-F1
#
_entry.id   AF-A0A935VB91-F1
#
_cell.length_a   1.000
_cell.length_b   1.000
_cell.length_c   1.000
_cell.angle_alpha   90.00
_cell.angle_beta   90.00
_cell.angle_gamma   90.00
#
_symmetry.space_group_name_H-M   'P 1'
#
loop_
_entity.id
_entity.type
_entity.pdbx_description
1 polymer ?
#
loop_
_entity_poly.entity_id
_entity_poly.type
_entity_poly.pdbx_seq_one_letter_code
_entity_poly.pdbx_strand_id
1 'polypeptide(L)'
;MNNLIRTSFNVIAVAVLILFCWIGMAFGGIRSAGEYSGVVVFDRWDTCYLYSSTYLMYISEKKKELLRPYVGRSIRIDATEVFQPMNPGDGLITEFNFLGDATVSERLPAVDGLKLTLTEERLAGNSLRFNVEIDNQNRFKVAILKSEIAPTVFGKKIDDDPFSPADGDSEAKITRCNFGSHCGFPRLTYGPAGQLTSDSYSVDVEQGIQQDPYMIYLAGGQKLRYNFYVRVSKGDYDLIIGYGGGVHEGRSLASNIVSFATDVRETRDLKSLGRHSLRNQA
;
A
#
# COMPACT_ATOMS: atom_id res chain seq x y z
N MET A 1 -1.33 32.02 49.80
CA MET A 1 -2.18 31.42 48.74
C MET A 1 -1.60 31.57 47.32
N ASN A 2 -0.85 32.62 46.98
CA ASN A 2 -0.37 32.83 45.60
C ASN A 2 0.78 31.91 45.14
N ASN A 3 1.61 31.38 46.05
CA ASN A 3 2.74 30.50 45.66
C ASN A 3 2.32 29.06 45.35
N LEU A 4 1.26 28.54 45.97
CA LEU A 4 0.76 27.17 45.72
C LEU A 4 0.07 27.04 44.35
N ILE A 5 -0.60 28.10 43.92
CA ILE A 5 -1.28 28.15 42.61
C ILE A 5 -0.23 28.20 41.48
N ARG A 6 0.90 28.89 41.71
CA ARG A 6 1.97 29.06 40.72
C ARG A 6 2.77 27.77 40.48
N THR A 7 3.03 26.98 41.52
CA THR A 7 3.68 25.67 41.39
C THR A 7 2.79 24.66 40.68
N SER A 8 1.48 24.67 40.96
CA SER A 8 0.52 23.75 40.34
C SER A 8 0.37 23.99 38.83
N PHE A 9 0.42 25.25 38.39
CA PHE A 9 0.33 25.61 36.97
C PHE A 9 1.57 25.18 36.16
N ASN A 10 2.76 25.32 36.74
CA ASN A 10 4.02 24.93 36.08
C ASN A 10 4.13 23.40 35.90
N VAL A 11 3.65 22.62 36.86
CA VAL A 11 3.64 21.14 36.76
C VAL A 11 2.69 20.67 35.67
N ILE A 12 1.50 21.28 35.56
CA ILE A 12 0.52 20.95 34.50
C ILE A 12 1.06 21.34 33.12
N ALA A 13 1.68 22.52 32.99
CA ALA A 13 2.27 22.95 31.71
C ALA A 13 3.39 22.02 31.24
N VAL A 14 4.27 21.57 32.14
CA VAL A 14 5.33 20.60 31.81
C VAL A 14 4.75 19.23 31.45
N ALA A 15 3.74 18.75 32.19
CA ALA A 15 3.07 17.48 31.89
C ALA A 15 2.38 17.50 30.52
N VAL A 16 1.71 18.61 30.17
CA VAL A 16 1.10 18.80 28.85
C VAL A 16 2.17 18.84 27.74
N LEU A 17 3.30 19.52 27.96
CA LEU A 17 4.39 19.59 26.98
C LEU A 17 5.04 18.23 26.72
N ILE A 18 5.25 17.43 27.78
CA ILE A 18 5.74 16.06 27.67
C ILE A 18 4.72 15.19 26.93
N LEU A 19 3.43 15.30 27.25
CA LEU A 19 2.38 14.56 26.55
C LEU A 19 2.33 14.89 25.04
N PHE A 20 2.48 16.17 24.67
CA PHE A 20 2.58 16.59 23.26
C PHE A 20 3.85 16.08 22.56
N CYS A 21 4.98 15.98 23.27
CA CYS A 21 6.20 15.38 22.70
C CYS A 21 6.06 13.87 22.44
N TRP A 22 5.27 13.16 23.26
CA TRP A 22 5.03 11.72 23.08
C TRP A 22 4.00 11.41 21.99
N ILE A 23 3.06 12.32 21.71
CA ILE A 23 2.08 12.16 20.62
C ILE A 23 2.73 12.30 19.22
N GLY A 24 3.93 12.90 19.14
CA GLY A 24 4.67 13.09 17.88
C GLY A 24 5.38 11.85 17.33
N MET A 25 5.39 10.71 18.03
CA MET A 25 6.00 9.46 17.54
C MET A 25 5.05 8.60 16.69
N ALA A 26 4.10 9.22 15.99
CA ALA A 26 3.54 8.57 14.80
C ALA A 26 4.61 8.64 13.71
N PHE A 27 5.38 7.56 13.53
CA PHE A 27 6.36 7.39 12.46
C PHE A 27 5.67 7.44 11.09
N GLY A 28 5.27 8.64 10.65
CA GLY A 28 5.01 8.93 9.25
C GLY A 28 6.35 8.95 8.54
N GLY A 29 6.65 7.88 7.79
CA GLY A 29 7.88 7.78 7.01
C GLY A 29 7.94 8.89 5.97
N ILE A 30 8.70 9.95 6.28
CA ILE A 30 9.08 10.98 5.32
C ILE A 30 9.74 10.29 4.14
N ARG A 31 9.27 10.56 2.93
CA ARG A 31 9.93 10.11 1.71
C ARG A 31 10.86 11.23 1.27
N SER A 32 12.15 10.92 1.18
CA SER A 32 13.21 11.88 0.84
C SER A 32 14.15 11.29 -0.21
N ALA A 33 15.13 12.08 -0.65
CA ALA A 33 16.24 11.53 -1.41
C ALA A 33 16.93 10.36 -0.66
N GLY A 34 17.53 9.44 -1.42
CA GLY A 34 18.23 8.25 -0.93
C GLY A 34 17.97 7.01 -1.78
N GLU A 35 18.46 5.85 -1.30
CA GLU A 35 18.29 4.59 -2.02
C GLU A 35 16.88 4.02 -1.88
N TYR A 36 16.31 3.58 -3.00
CA TYR A 36 15.03 2.90 -3.08
C TYR A 36 15.17 1.57 -3.80
N SER A 37 14.46 0.55 -3.33
CA SER A 37 14.36 -0.75 -3.99
C SER A 37 12.92 -1.12 -4.28
N GLY A 38 12.69 -1.79 -5.41
CA GLY A 38 11.37 -2.28 -5.77
C GLY A 38 11.30 -2.88 -7.17
N VAL A 39 10.19 -3.54 -7.47
CA VAL A 39 9.87 -4.03 -8.81
C VAL A 39 9.38 -2.87 -9.67
N VAL A 40 9.94 -2.73 -10.88
CA VAL A 40 9.40 -1.77 -11.85
C VAL A 40 8.08 -2.28 -12.39
N VAL A 41 7.02 -1.50 -12.20
CA VAL A 41 5.66 -1.82 -12.62
C VAL A 41 5.12 -0.68 -13.46
N PHE A 42 4.50 -1.02 -14.59
CA PHE A 42 3.68 -0.10 -15.36
C PHE A 42 2.25 -0.61 -15.32
N ASP A 43 1.30 0.27 -15.01
CA ASP A 43 -0.12 -0.06 -15.09
C ASP A 43 -0.69 0.18 -16.49
N ARG A 44 -1.99 -0.06 -16.65
CA ARG A 44 -2.70 0.10 -17.92
C ARG A 44 -2.77 1.53 -18.45
N TRP A 45 -2.52 2.53 -17.60
CA TRP A 45 -2.43 3.94 -18.00
C TRP A 45 -0.98 4.36 -18.25
N ASP A 46 -0.06 3.41 -18.29
CA ASP A 46 1.37 3.61 -18.51
C ASP A 46 2.06 4.41 -17.39
N THR A 47 1.43 4.55 -16.21
CA THR A 47 2.08 5.15 -15.04
C THR A 47 3.08 4.16 -14.48
N CYS A 48 4.28 4.65 -14.16
CA CYS A 48 5.37 3.84 -13.64
C CYS A 48 5.51 3.93 -12.12
N TYR A 49 5.72 2.78 -11.51
CA TYR A 49 5.92 2.63 -10.07
C TYR A 49 7.19 1.85 -9.80
N LEU A 50 7.91 2.25 -8.75
CA LEU A 50 8.84 1.39 -8.06
C LEU A 50 8.10 0.74 -6.88
N TYR A 51 7.71 -0.52 -7.08
CA TYR A 51 6.77 -1.24 -6.23
C TYR A 51 7.48 -2.16 -5.23
N SER A 52 7.18 -2.01 -3.94
CA SER A 52 7.79 -2.77 -2.85
C SER A 52 6.73 -3.30 -1.89
N SER A 53 5.79 -4.09 -2.44
CA SER A 53 4.69 -4.71 -1.71
C SER A 53 3.80 -3.71 -1.00
N THR A 54 3.92 -3.55 0.31
CA THR A 54 3.11 -2.63 1.12
C THR A 54 3.37 -1.18 0.76
N TYR A 55 4.49 -0.88 0.12
CA TYR A 55 4.84 0.46 -0.30
C TYR A 55 5.07 0.56 -1.79
N LEU A 56 4.94 1.78 -2.30
CA LEU A 56 5.32 2.14 -3.66
C LEU A 56 5.90 3.55 -3.67
N MET A 57 6.64 3.85 -4.74
CA MET A 57 7.01 5.19 -5.14
C MET A 57 6.54 5.40 -6.57
N TYR A 58 5.96 6.55 -6.84
CA TYR A 58 5.67 6.97 -8.21
C TYR A 58 6.98 7.37 -8.87
N ILE A 59 7.11 7.09 -10.16
CA ILE A 59 8.22 7.56 -10.99
C ILE A 59 7.67 8.60 -11.95
N SER A 60 8.30 9.77 -11.99
CA SER A 60 7.83 10.86 -12.86
C SER A 60 7.68 10.40 -14.30
N GLU A 61 6.61 10.85 -14.95
CA GLU A 61 6.36 10.67 -16.38
C GLU A 61 7.57 11.09 -17.25
N LYS A 62 8.35 12.08 -16.79
CA LYS A 62 9.56 12.55 -17.48
C LYS A 62 10.75 11.58 -17.40
N LYS A 63 10.71 10.61 -16.49
CA LYS A 63 11.83 9.68 -16.21
C LYS A 63 11.46 8.21 -16.39
N LYS A 64 10.17 7.85 -16.42
CA LYS A 64 9.72 6.45 -16.46
C LYS A 64 10.34 5.62 -17.59
N GLU A 65 10.60 6.24 -18.75
CA GLU A 65 11.19 5.54 -19.90
C GLU A 65 12.59 4.97 -19.61
N LEU A 66 13.33 5.57 -18.67
CA LEU A 66 14.61 5.03 -18.20
C LEU A 66 14.43 3.67 -17.48
N LEU A 67 13.24 3.40 -16.95
CA LEU A 67 12.93 2.17 -16.23
C LEU A 67 12.20 1.12 -17.07
N ARG A 68 11.68 1.48 -18.25
CA ARG A 68 10.95 0.53 -19.12
C ARG A 68 11.73 -0.75 -19.45
N PRO A 69 13.07 -0.73 -19.66
CA PRO A 69 13.85 -1.97 -19.85
C PRO A 69 13.87 -2.92 -18.64
N TYR A 70 13.42 -2.46 -17.47
CA TYR A 70 13.47 -3.20 -16.21
C TYR A 70 12.10 -3.63 -15.69
N VAL A 71 11.03 -3.52 -16.51
CA VAL A 71 9.68 -3.97 -16.15
C VAL A 71 9.70 -5.40 -15.59
N GLY A 72 9.04 -5.58 -14.44
CA GLY A 72 8.96 -6.87 -13.72
C GLY A 72 10.24 -7.26 -12.97
N ARG A 73 11.31 -6.45 -13.03
CA ARG A 73 12.56 -6.69 -12.29
C ARG A 73 12.61 -5.87 -11.03
N SER A 74 13.14 -6.47 -9.97
CA SER A 74 13.44 -5.77 -8.72
C SER A 74 14.80 -5.08 -8.84
N ILE A 75 14.78 -3.75 -8.84
CA ILE A 75 15.94 -2.89 -9.05
C ILE A 75 16.19 -2.00 -7.84
N ARG A 76 17.37 -1.36 -7.85
CA ARG A 76 17.73 -0.32 -6.92
C ARG A 76 18.05 0.96 -7.66
N ILE A 77 17.56 2.07 -7.13
CA ILE A 77 17.85 3.42 -7.62
C ILE A 77 18.26 4.31 -6.44
N ASP A 78 19.05 5.33 -6.73
CA ASP A 78 19.34 6.43 -5.81
C ASP A 78 18.50 7.62 -6.24
N ALA A 79 17.40 7.88 -5.52
CA ALA A 79 16.52 9.01 -5.79
C ALA A 79 17.18 10.29 -5.28
N THR A 80 17.47 11.23 -6.18
CA THR A 80 18.09 12.50 -5.82
C THR A 80 17.05 13.57 -5.53
N GLU A 81 15.84 13.42 -6.06
CA GLU A 81 14.71 14.31 -5.79
C GLU A 81 13.42 13.51 -5.59
N VAL A 82 12.72 13.83 -4.50
CA VAL A 82 11.44 13.20 -4.13
C VAL A 82 10.45 14.28 -3.72
N PHE A 83 9.26 14.25 -4.33
CA PHE A 83 8.12 15.06 -3.97
C PHE A 83 7.13 14.25 -3.14
N GLN A 84 6.74 14.75 -1.97
CA GLN A 84 5.73 14.12 -1.11
C GLN A 84 4.74 15.20 -0.65
N PRO A 85 3.53 15.28 -1.25
CA PRO A 85 2.59 16.36 -0.98
C PRO A 85 2.00 16.32 0.44
N MET A 86 1.92 15.14 1.05
CA MET A 86 1.42 14.95 2.41
C MET A 86 2.21 13.86 3.13
N ASN A 87 2.49 14.06 4.42
CA ASN A 87 3.08 13.05 5.30
C ASN A 87 2.08 12.67 6.42
N PRO A 88 1.77 11.37 6.61
CA PRO A 88 2.18 10.23 5.80
C PRO A 88 1.49 10.21 4.43
N GLY A 89 2.24 9.83 3.40
CA GLY A 89 1.73 9.72 2.02
C GLY A 89 2.78 9.12 1.10
N ASP A 90 2.39 8.66 -0.09
CA ASP A 90 3.33 8.14 -1.09
C ASP A 90 4.16 9.29 -1.68
N GLY A 91 5.33 8.96 -2.23
CA GLY A 91 6.23 9.94 -2.83
C GLY A 91 6.38 9.72 -4.34
N LEU A 92 6.68 10.80 -5.04
CA LEU A 92 7.06 10.84 -6.44
C LEU A 92 8.56 11.07 -6.56
N ILE A 93 9.26 10.13 -7.18
CA ILE A 93 10.67 10.27 -7.54
C ILE A 93 10.73 11.03 -8.87
N THR A 94 11.25 12.24 -8.83
CA THR A 94 11.39 13.12 -10.00
C THR A 94 12.75 13.00 -10.67
N GLU A 95 13.78 12.63 -9.89
CA GLU A 95 15.15 12.42 -10.37
C GLU A 95 15.79 11.24 -9.64
N PHE A 96 16.54 10.40 -10.37
CA PHE A 96 17.25 9.26 -9.80
C PHE A 96 18.43 8.78 -10.65
N ASN A 97 19.34 8.03 -10.03
CA ASN A 97 20.37 7.24 -10.67
C ASN A 97 20.07 5.75 -10.56
N PHE A 98 20.29 4.98 -11.62
CA PHE A 98 20.14 3.52 -11.59
C PHE A 98 21.36 2.88 -10.91
N LEU A 99 21.14 2.03 -9.90
CA LEU A 99 22.19 1.36 -9.13
C LEU A 99 22.35 -0.14 -9.44
N GLY A 100 21.48 -0.72 -10.28
CA GLY A 100 21.49 -2.15 -10.59
C GLY A 100 20.30 -2.92 -10.02
N ASP A 101 20.45 -4.23 -9.89
CA ASP A 101 19.44 -5.09 -9.28
C ASP A 101 19.33 -4.86 -7.76
N ALA A 102 18.14 -5.06 -7.20
CA ALA A 102 17.93 -4.96 -5.76
C ALA A 102 18.70 -6.06 -5.01
N THR A 103 19.29 -5.68 -3.88
CA THR A 103 20.03 -6.59 -3.00
C THR A 103 19.09 -7.46 -2.15
N VAL A 104 19.53 -8.67 -1.85
CA VAL A 104 18.84 -9.53 -0.87
C VAL A 104 19.01 -8.91 0.52
N SER A 105 17.91 -8.83 1.27
CA SER A 105 17.92 -8.36 2.65
C SER A 105 18.00 -9.55 3.60
N GLU A 106 18.90 -9.47 4.59
CA GLU A 106 19.00 -10.49 5.65
C GLU A 106 17.84 -10.42 6.65
N ARG A 107 17.10 -9.30 6.68
CA ARG A 107 16.02 -9.06 7.64
C ARG A 107 14.65 -9.46 7.10
N LEU A 108 14.50 -9.55 5.78
CA LEU A 108 13.24 -9.83 5.12
C LEU A 108 13.17 -11.28 4.65
N PRO A 109 11.94 -11.80 4.41
CA PRO A 109 11.78 -13.12 3.84
C PRO A 109 12.49 -13.26 2.49
N ALA A 110 13.09 -14.43 2.27
CA ALA A 110 13.67 -14.75 0.97
C ALA A 110 12.57 -14.77 -0.11
N VAL A 111 12.76 -13.97 -1.15
CA VAL A 111 11.87 -13.90 -2.33
C VAL A 111 12.39 -14.74 -3.50
N ASP A 112 13.67 -15.10 -3.49
CA ASP A 112 14.30 -15.84 -4.58
C ASP A 112 13.67 -17.24 -4.73
N GLY A 113 13.31 -17.59 -5.96
CA GLY A 113 12.62 -18.84 -6.28
C GLY A 113 11.16 -18.90 -5.82
N LEU A 114 10.57 -17.79 -5.35
CA LEU A 114 9.13 -17.66 -5.24
C LEU A 114 8.54 -17.09 -6.54
N LYS A 115 7.32 -17.50 -6.87
CA LYS A 115 6.52 -16.89 -7.93
C LYS A 115 5.15 -16.52 -7.39
N LEU A 116 4.75 -15.27 -7.63
CA LEU A 116 3.40 -14.79 -7.36
C LEU A 116 2.56 -14.84 -8.63
N THR A 117 1.35 -15.38 -8.53
CA THR A 117 0.37 -15.36 -9.62
C THR A 117 -0.95 -14.84 -9.08
N LEU A 118 -1.51 -13.82 -9.73
CA LEU A 118 -2.80 -13.24 -9.39
C LEU A 118 -3.83 -13.59 -10.47
N THR A 119 -5.01 -14.02 -10.06
CA THR A 119 -6.13 -14.37 -10.94
C THR A 119 -7.44 -13.77 -10.47
N GLU A 120 -8.29 -13.40 -11.42
CA GLU A 120 -9.68 -12.98 -11.19
C GLU A 120 -10.61 -14.19 -11.29
N GLU A 121 -11.57 -14.26 -10.37
CA GLU A 121 -12.71 -15.16 -10.43
C GLU A 121 -14.01 -14.36 -10.31
N ARG A 122 -14.83 -14.43 -11.34
CA ARG A 122 -16.15 -13.80 -11.34
C ARG A 122 -17.17 -14.70 -10.66
N LEU A 123 -17.71 -14.24 -9.55
CA LEU A 123 -18.79 -14.92 -8.84
C LEU A 123 -20.15 -14.49 -9.39
N ALA A 124 -21.19 -15.26 -9.07
CA ALA A 124 -22.57 -14.87 -9.38
C ALA A 124 -22.90 -13.50 -8.75
N GLY A 125 -23.64 -12.65 -9.47
CA GLY A 125 -24.08 -11.35 -8.96
C GLY A 125 -23.02 -10.23 -9.01
N ASN A 126 -22.12 -10.25 -9.99
CA ASN A 126 -21.08 -9.22 -10.22
C ASN A 126 -20.09 -9.04 -9.07
N SER A 127 -19.97 -10.01 -8.16
CA SER A 127 -18.95 -9.98 -7.11
C SER A 127 -17.62 -10.48 -7.67
N LEU A 128 -16.56 -9.68 -7.46
CA LEU A 128 -15.21 -10.02 -7.89
C LEU A 128 -14.45 -10.68 -6.73
N ARG A 129 -14.00 -11.91 -6.95
CA ARG A 129 -13.06 -12.60 -6.08
C ARG A 129 -11.72 -12.66 -6.79
N PHE A 130 -10.65 -12.50 -6.03
CA PHE A 130 -9.29 -12.63 -6.54
C PHE A 130 -8.58 -13.74 -5.78
N ASN A 131 -7.73 -14.47 -6.48
CA ASN A 131 -6.86 -15.48 -5.90
C ASN A 131 -5.40 -15.10 -6.15
N VAL A 132 -4.62 -15.05 -5.07
CA VAL A 132 -3.17 -15.02 -5.16
C VAL A 132 -2.61 -16.40 -4.82
N GLU A 133 -1.77 -16.90 -5.71
CA GLU A 133 -0.96 -18.09 -5.52
C GLU A 133 0.51 -17.70 -5.31
N ILE A 134 1.12 -18.20 -4.24
CA ILE A 134 2.56 -18.12 -3.98
C ILE A 134 3.13 -19.52 -4.19
N ASP A 135 3.93 -19.69 -5.23
CA ASP A 135 4.56 -20.94 -5.63
C ASP A 135 6.04 -20.93 -5.20
N ASN A 136 6.44 -21.87 -4.34
CA ASN A 136 7.84 -22.04 -3.98
C ASN A 136 8.53 -22.97 -4.98
N GLN A 137 9.22 -22.38 -5.94
CA GLN A 137 9.94 -23.09 -7.01
C GLN A 137 11.33 -23.56 -6.59
N ASN A 138 11.75 -23.27 -5.35
CA ASN A 138 12.98 -23.80 -4.80
C ASN A 138 12.83 -25.29 -4.44
N ARG A 139 13.97 -25.95 -4.25
CA ARG A 139 14.03 -27.29 -3.63
C ARG A 139 13.93 -27.26 -2.11
N PHE A 140 14.12 -26.09 -1.49
CA PHE A 140 14.17 -25.93 -0.04
C PHE A 140 12.92 -25.22 0.49
N LYS A 141 12.71 -25.37 1.80
CA LYS A 141 11.59 -24.79 2.52
C LYS A 141 11.81 -23.28 2.70
N VAL A 142 10.77 -22.48 2.47
CA VAL A 142 10.79 -21.02 2.61
C VAL A 142 9.71 -20.57 3.60
N ALA A 143 10.00 -19.54 4.40
CA ALA A 143 9.03 -18.91 5.27
C ALA A 143 8.26 -17.81 4.52
N ILE A 144 6.94 -17.86 4.59
CA ILE A 144 6.01 -16.89 4.04
C ILE A 144 5.39 -16.09 5.18
N LEU A 145 5.60 -14.78 5.19
CA LEU A 145 5.03 -13.87 6.17
C LEU A 145 3.74 -13.24 5.62
N LYS A 146 2.64 -13.39 6.36
CA LYS A 146 1.33 -12.88 5.94
C LYS A 146 1.29 -11.35 5.86
N SER A 147 2.05 -10.64 6.71
CA SER A 147 2.16 -9.17 6.65
C SER A 147 2.87 -8.65 5.41
N GLU A 148 3.57 -9.51 4.69
CA GLU A 148 4.33 -9.11 3.52
C GLU A 148 3.55 -9.27 2.22
N ILE A 149 2.36 -9.90 2.27
CA ILE A 149 1.47 -10.08 1.12
C ILE A 149 0.57 -8.84 1.04
N ALA A 150 0.88 -7.95 0.09
CA ALA A 150 0.19 -6.67 -0.03
C ALA A 150 -0.59 -6.56 -1.34
N PRO A 151 -1.92 -6.43 -1.29
CA PRO A 151 -2.69 -6.04 -2.45
C PRO A 151 -2.51 -4.54 -2.72
N THR A 152 -2.40 -4.18 -3.99
CA THR A 152 -2.38 -2.78 -4.42
C THR A 152 -3.32 -2.61 -5.62
N VAL A 153 -4.24 -1.66 -5.51
CA VAL A 153 -5.20 -1.35 -6.55
C VAL A 153 -4.86 0.00 -7.14
N PHE A 154 -4.60 0.05 -8.44
CA PHE A 154 -4.42 1.26 -9.22
C PHE A 154 -5.74 1.63 -9.90
N GLY A 155 -6.03 2.92 -9.96
CA GLY A 155 -7.18 3.47 -10.67
C GLY A 155 -6.81 4.81 -11.30
N LYS A 156 -7.62 5.28 -12.24
CA LYS A 156 -7.44 6.61 -12.83
C LYS A 156 -7.35 7.68 -11.74
N LYS A 157 -6.41 8.61 -11.86
CA LYS A 157 -6.27 9.71 -10.89
C LYS A 157 -7.49 10.61 -10.91
N ILE A 158 -7.69 11.34 -9.83
CA ILE A 158 -8.65 12.43 -9.78
C ILE A 158 -7.88 13.70 -10.17
N ASP A 159 -8.29 14.31 -11.28
CA ASP A 159 -7.73 15.59 -11.69
C ASP A 159 -8.03 16.62 -10.58
N ASP A 160 -6.98 17.34 -10.14
CA ASP A 160 -7.00 18.34 -9.05
C ASP A 160 -6.96 17.82 -7.59
N ASP A 161 -6.61 16.55 -7.32
CA ASP A 161 -6.30 16.13 -5.94
C ASP A 161 -4.97 16.75 -5.46
N PRO A 162 -4.98 17.73 -4.52
CA PRO A 162 -3.76 18.40 -4.07
C PRO A 162 -2.84 17.48 -3.25
N PHE A 163 -3.33 16.30 -2.85
CA PHE A 163 -2.58 15.30 -2.11
C PHE A 163 -2.08 14.16 -2.99
N SER A 164 -2.39 14.16 -4.29
CA SER A 164 -1.87 13.14 -5.20
C SER A 164 -0.39 13.43 -5.52
N PRO A 165 0.53 12.50 -5.23
CA PRO A 165 1.92 12.65 -5.64
C PRO A 165 2.10 12.37 -7.14
N ALA A 166 1.15 11.72 -7.81
CA ALA A 166 1.32 11.24 -9.17
C ALA A 166 1.30 12.38 -10.20
N ASP A 167 2.26 12.41 -11.12
CA ASP A 167 2.22 13.25 -12.32
C ASP A 167 1.70 12.51 -13.58
N GLY A 168 1.52 11.18 -13.51
CA GLY A 168 0.89 10.31 -14.52
C GLY A 168 -0.64 10.27 -14.45
N ASP A 169 -1.27 9.35 -15.19
CA ASP A 169 -2.74 9.28 -15.36
C ASP A 169 -3.48 8.44 -14.31
N SER A 170 -2.75 7.79 -13.42
CA SER A 170 -3.28 6.87 -12.43
C SER A 170 -2.58 6.98 -11.09
N GLU A 171 -3.23 6.42 -10.07
CA GLU A 171 -2.74 6.40 -8.70
C GLU A 171 -3.24 5.16 -7.95
N ALA A 172 -2.53 4.82 -6.88
CA ALA A 172 -2.96 3.79 -5.97
C ALA A 172 -4.20 4.24 -5.18
N LYS A 173 -5.29 3.48 -5.31
CA LYS A 173 -6.54 3.62 -4.55
C LYS A 173 -6.51 2.80 -3.27
N ILE A 174 -5.84 1.66 -3.30
CA ILE A 174 -5.53 0.82 -2.14
C ILE A 174 -4.03 0.56 -2.15
N THR A 175 -3.36 0.90 -1.05
CA THR A 175 -1.92 0.67 -0.81
C THR A 175 -1.68 0.63 0.70
N ARG A 176 -0.46 0.34 1.16
CA ARG A 176 -0.05 0.37 2.58
C ARG A 176 -0.86 -0.56 3.48
N CYS A 177 -1.30 -1.67 2.92
CA CYS A 177 -2.03 -2.68 3.66
C CYS A 177 -1.56 -4.07 3.23
N ASN A 178 -1.84 -5.08 4.05
CA ASN A 178 -1.40 -6.45 3.82
C ASN A 178 -2.38 -7.45 4.43
N PHE A 179 -2.21 -8.73 4.16
CA PHE A 179 -3.11 -9.77 4.68
C PHE A 179 -2.95 -10.03 6.19
N GLY A 180 -1.96 -9.43 6.83
CA GLY A 180 -1.79 -9.44 8.29
C GLY A 180 -2.63 -8.41 9.02
N SER A 181 -3.18 -7.41 8.32
CA SER A 181 -3.98 -6.32 8.89
C SER A 181 -5.25 -6.06 8.07
N HIS A 182 -6.20 -5.31 8.63
CA HIS A 182 -7.39 -4.92 7.87
C HIS A 182 -7.02 -3.86 6.82
N CYS A 183 -7.31 -4.13 5.56
CA CYS A 183 -7.20 -3.19 4.45
C CYS A 183 -8.53 -2.46 4.28
N GLY A 184 -8.70 -1.27 4.87
CA GLY A 184 -9.94 -0.51 4.71
C GLY A 184 -9.74 0.96 5.03
N PHE A 185 -9.89 1.84 4.04
CA PHE A 185 -9.72 3.27 4.22
C PHE A 185 -10.89 4.03 3.60
N PRO A 186 -11.60 4.89 4.36
CA PRO A 186 -12.46 5.87 3.73
C PRO A 186 -11.56 6.89 3.02
N ARG A 187 -11.74 7.06 1.70
CA ARG A 187 -11.13 8.17 0.97
C ARG A 187 -12.14 9.30 0.89
N LEU A 188 -11.78 10.41 1.50
CA LEU A 188 -12.51 11.65 1.36
C LEU A 188 -12.04 12.34 0.08
N THR A 189 -12.98 12.66 -0.80
CA THR A 189 -12.73 13.40 -2.05
C THR A 189 -13.46 14.73 -1.95
N TYR A 190 -12.76 15.81 -2.32
CA TYR A 190 -13.38 17.13 -2.46
C TYR A 190 -13.87 17.31 -3.89
N GLY A 191 -15.18 17.48 -4.04
CA GLY A 191 -15.77 17.81 -5.33
C GLY A 191 -15.62 19.30 -5.69
N PRO A 192 -15.86 19.67 -6.96
CA PRO A 192 -15.69 21.04 -7.48
C PRO A 192 -16.51 22.14 -6.77
N ALA A 193 -17.50 21.76 -5.95
CA ALA A 193 -18.35 22.68 -5.18
C ALA A 193 -18.07 22.62 -3.66
N GLY A 194 -16.94 22.06 -3.23
CA GLY A 194 -16.63 21.82 -1.82
C GLY A 194 -17.43 20.67 -1.19
N GLN A 195 -18.11 19.86 -2.00
CA GLN A 195 -18.84 18.69 -1.54
C GLN A 195 -17.87 17.57 -1.18
N LEU A 196 -17.90 17.11 0.07
CA LEU A 196 -17.10 15.97 0.52
C LEU A 196 -17.84 14.67 0.18
N THR A 197 -17.29 13.87 -0.73
CA THR A 197 -17.75 12.50 -0.98
C THR A 197 -16.80 11.51 -0.30
N SER A 198 -17.34 10.47 0.32
CA SER A 198 -16.54 9.38 0.87
C SER A 198 -16.71 8.16 -0.01
N ASP A 199 -15.64 7.75 -0.69
CA ASP A 199 -15.53 6.41 -1.26
C ASP A 199 -14.90 5.50 -0.20
N SER A 200 -15.42 4.29 -0.02
CA SER A 200 -14.74 3.28 0.79
C SER A 200 -14.00 2.31 -0.12
N TYR A 201 -12.73 2.10 0.15
CA TYR A 201 -11.94 1.06 -0.50
C TYR A 201 -11.52 0.04 0.53
N SER A 202 -11.71 -1.25 0.25
CA SER A 202 -11.28 -2.30 1.16
C SER A 202 -10.81 -3.57 0.45
N VAL A 203 -9.93 -4.30 1.13
CA VAL A 203 -9.58 -5.68 0.79
C VAL A 203 -9.98 -6.58 1.95
N ASP A 204 -10.87 -7.53 1.67
CA ASP A 204 -11.32 -8.52 2.64
C ASP A 204 -10.76 -9.89 2.25
N VAL A 205 -9.91 -10.46 3.10
CA VAL A 205 -9.45 -11.85 2.94
C VAL A 205 -10.52 -12.83 3.46
N GLU A 206 -10.64 -14.00 2.83
CA GLU A 206 -11.56 -15.05 3.32
C GLU A 206 -11.27 -15.42 4.79
N GLN A 207 -12.31 -15.68 5.59
CA GLN A 207 -12.22 -15.80 7.06
C GLN A 207 -11.15 -16.79 7.55
N GLY A 208 -10.89 -17.87 6.82
CA GLY A 208 -9.84 -18.84 7.18
C GLY A 208 -8.42 -18.25 7.18
N ILE A 209 -8.16 -17.27 6.32
CA ILE A 209 -6.83 -16.65 6.15
C ILE A 209 -6.46 -15.80 7.37
N GLN A 210 -7.45 -15.22 8.06
CA GLN A 210 -7.19 -14.45 9.27
C GLN A 210 -6.69 -15.37 10.40
N GLN A 211 -7.15 -16.62 10.42
CA GLN A 211 -6.79 -17.64 11.42
C GLN A 211 -5.45 -18.33 11.11
N ASP A 212 -4.98 -18.24 9.87
CA ASP A 212 -3.68 -18.79 9.49
C ASP A 212 -2.55 -18.19 10.36
N PRO A 213 -1.54 -19.02 10.69
CA PRO A 213 -0.33 -18.54 11.36
C PRO A 213 0.24 -17.31 10.65
N TYR A 214 0.79 -16.38 11.43
CA TYR A 214 1.46 -15.19 10.90
C TYR A 214 2.59 -15.54 9.91
N MET A 215 3.25 -16.68 10.16
CA MET A 215 4.29 -17.25 9.32
C MET A 215 3.92 -18.67 8.92
N ILE A 216 3.92 -18.95 7.63
CA ILE A 216 3.66 -20.26 7.05
C ILE A 216 4.94 -20.72 6.37
N TYR A 217 5.32 -21.98 6.56
CA TYR A 217 6.46 -22.51 5.82
C TYR A 217 6.02 -23.36 4.64
N LEU A 218 6.49 -23.01 3.45
CA LEU A 218 6.18 -23.68 2.21
C LEU A 218 7.37 -24.56 1.81
N ALA A 219 7.17 -25.88 1.71
CA ALA A 219 8.22 -26.77 1.20
C ALA A 219 8.49 -26.51 -0.28
N GLY A 220 9.61 -27.04 -0.79
CA GLY A 220 9.93 -26.92 -2.21
C GLY A 220 8.87 -27.57 -3.10
N GLY A 221 8.43 -26.86 -4.14
CA GLY A 221 7.35 -27.26 -5.05
C GLY A 221 5.93 -27.12 -4.49
N GLN A 222 5.76 -26.63 -3.25
CA GLN A 222 4.44 -26.37 -2.69
C GLN A 222 3.91 -24.98 -3.07
N LYS A 223 2.59 -24.84 -3.01
CA LYS A 223 1.85 -23.62 -3.31
C LYS A 223 0.98 -23.21 -2.14
N LEU A 224 0.95 -21.92 -1.83
CA LEU A 224 -0.01 -21.29 -0.92
C LEU A 224 -1.02 -20.50 -1.75
N ARG A 225 -2.30 -20.57 -1.41
CA ARG A 225 -3.37 -19.88 -2.13
C ARG A 225 -4.24 -19.09 -1.16
N TYR A 226 -4.50 -17.83 -1.51
CA TYR A 226 -5.37 -16.95 -0.77
C TYR A 226 -6.40 -16.30 -1.66
N ASN A 227 -7.66 -16.40 -1.23
CA ASN A 227 -8.78 -15.72 -1.84
C ASN A 227 -9.09 -14.44 -1.06
N PHE A 228 -9.40 -13.39 -1.80
CA PHE A 228 -9.78 -12.11 -1.23
C PHE A 228 -10.73 -11.36 -2.15
N TYR A 229 -11.39 -10.35 -1.59
CA TYR A 229 -12.35 -9.50 -2.27
C TYR A 229 -11.85 -8.07 -2.25
N VAL A 230 -12.01 -7.37 -3.36
CA VAL A 230 -11.70 -5.94 -3.48
C VAL A 230 -13.02 -5.19 -3.59
N ARG A 231 -13.22 -4.21 -2.70
CA ARG A 231 -14.32 -3.25 -2.79
C ARG A 231 -13.77 -1.91 -3.21
N VAL A 232 -14.25 -1.44 -4.36
CA VAL A 232 -13.89 -0.16 -4.97
C VAL A 232 -15.16 0.46 -5.55
N SER A 233 -15.17 1.80 -5.68
CA SER A 233 -16.25 2.51 -6.38
C SER A 233 -16.25 2.18 -7.88
N LYS A 234 -17.21 2.72 -8.63
CA LYS A 234 -17.33 2.51 -10.08
C LYS A 234 -16.09 3.03 -10.80
N GLY A 235 -15.46 2.19 -11.63
CA GLY A 235 -14.33 2.59 -12.44
C GLY A 235 -13.58 1.42 -13.08
N ASP A 236 -12.50 1.79 -13.78
CA ASP A 236 -11.50 0.86 -14.31
C ASP A 236 -10.31 0.80 -13.34
N TYR A 237 -9.81 -0.41 -13.10
CA TYR A 237 -8.76 -0.67 -12.12
C TYR A 237 -7.76 -1.71 -12.62
N ASP A 238 -6.54 -1.64 -12.08
CA ASP A 238 -5.54 -2.70 -12.14
C ASP A 238 -5.24 -3.17 -10.71
N LEU A 239 -5.16 -4.48 -10.51
CA LEU A 239 -4.76 -5.10 -9.26
C LEU A 239 -3.41 -5.80 -9.42
N ILE A 240 -2.55 -5.62 -8.42
CA ILE A 240 -1.29 -6.35 -8.27
C ILE A 240 -1.14 -6.82 -6.82
N ILE A 241 -0.42 -7.92 -6.62
CA ILE A 241 0.05 -8.34 -5.29
C ILE A 241 1.57 -8.24 -5.25
N GLY A 242 2.08 -7.65 -4.17
CA GLY A 242 3.49 -7.72 -3.84
C GLY A 242 3.78 -8.66 -2.68
N TYR A 243 5.03 -9.09 -2.63
CA TYR A 243 5.57 -9.86 -1.52
C TYR A 243 6.98 -9.38 -1.13
N GLY A 244 7.16 -9.16 0.17
CA GLY A 244 8.43 -8.74 0.77
C GLY A 244 8.85 -7.33 0.38
N GLY A 245 10.12 -7.05 0.64
CA GLY A 245 10.70 -5.73 0.49
C GLY A 245 10.25 -4.73 1.56
N GLY A 246 10.60 -3.50 1.27
CA GLY A 246 10.27 -2.27 1.94
C GLY A 246 10.98 -1.20 1.10
N VAL A 247 10.50 0.04 1.16
CA VAL A 247 11.00 1.14 0.33
C VAL A 247 12.53 1.21 0.28
N HIS A 248 13.17 0.87 1.41
CA HIS A 248 14.61 0.84 1.62
C HIS A 248 15.15 -0.56 1.99
N GLU A 249 14.30 -1.59 1.98
CA GLU A 249 14.57 -2.84 2.71
C GLU A 249 14.89 -4.04 1.81
N GLY A 250 15.17 -3.79 0.52
CA GLY A 250 15.76 -4.77 -0.40
C GLY A 250 14.81 -5.34 -1.44
N ARG A 251 15.17 -6.49 -1.99
CA ARG A 251 14.45 -7.14 -3.10
C ARG A 251 13.00 -7.48 -2.72
N SER A 252 12.09 -7.17 -3.64
CA SER A 252 10.66 -7.48 -3.56
C SER A 252 10.22 -8.31 -4.77
N LEU A 253 9.05 -8.95 -4.66
CA LEU A 253 8.40 -9.68 -5.74
C LEU A 253 7.02 -9.08 -6.02
N ALA A 254 6.59 -9.13 -7.28
CA ALA A 254 5.26 -8.69 -7.69
C ALA A 254 4.60 -9.79 -8.55
N SER A 255 3.28 -9.90 -8.47
CA SER A 255 2.48 -10.74 -9.37
C SER A 255 2.39 -10.12 -10.77
N ASN A 256 1.76 -10.85 -11.69
CA ASN A 256 1.13 -10.21 -12.85
C ASN A 256 0.06 -9.19 -12.42
N ILE A 257 -0.22 -8.22 -13.28
CA ILE A 257 -1.35 -7.30 -13.14
C ILE A 257 -2.63 -8.00 -13.64
N VAL A 258 -3.74 -7.73 -12.96
CA VAL A 258 -5.09 -8.11 -13.39
C VAL A 258 -5.94 -6.85 -13.54
N SER A 259 -6.34 -6.52 -14.76
CA SER A 259 -7.26 -5.42 -15.04
C SER A 259 -8.71 -5.84 -14.81
N PHE A 260 -9.48 -5.01 -14.13
CA PHE A 260 -10.91 -5.24 -13.88
C PHE A 260 -11.68 -3.92 -13.92
N ALA A 261 -13.01 -4.02 -13.97
CA ALA A 261 -13.90 -2.88 -13.93
C ALA A 261 -15.08 -3.16 -13.00
N THR A 262 -15.60 -2.12 -12.37
CA THR A 262 -16.79 -2.20 -11.51
C THR A 262 -17.82 -1.19 -11.98
N ASP A 263 -19.09 -1.58 -11.97
CA ASP A 263 -20.23 -0.68 -12.24
C ASP A 263 -20.98 -0.27 -10.98
N VAL A 264 -20.55 -0.76 -9.82
CA VAL A 264 -21.20 -0.54 -8.53
C VAL A 264 -20.80 0.83 -7.98
N ARG A 265 -21.79 1.72 -7.77
CA ARG A 265 -21.60 2.91 -6.95
C ARG A 265 -21.67 2.51 -5.48
N GLU A 266 -20.53 2.36 -4.82
CA GLU A 266 -20.49 2.30 -3.36
C GLU A 266 -20.75 3.69 -2.77
N THR A 267 -22.02 4.08 -2.64
CA THR A 267 -22.39 5.25 -1.83
C THR A 267 -22.65 4.79 -0.40
N ARG A 268 -21.73 5.05 0.52
CA ARG A 268 -22.05 5.07 1.96
C ARG A 268 -22.55 6.46 2.32
N ASP A 269 -23.84 6.57 2.65
CA ASP A 269 -24.43 7.79 3.20
C ASP A 269 -23.72 8.12 4.53
N LEU A 270 -23.08 9.29 4.62
CA LEU A 270 -22.25 9.74 5.76
C LEU A 270 -23.03 9.76 7.08
N LYS A 271 -24.37 9.75 7.03
CA LYS A 271 -25.24 9.61 8.22
C LYS A 271 -25.09 8.26 8.94
N SER A 272 -24.62 7.21 8.25
CA SER A 272 -24.44 5.87 8.85
C SER A 272 -23.15 5.73 9.67
N LEU A 273 -22.13 6.55 9.39
CA LEU A 273 -20.85 6.56 10.13
C LEU A 273 -20.98 7.12 11.55
N GLY A 274 -21.98 7.97 11.81
CA GLY A 274 -22.24 8.54 13.14
C GLY A 274 -22.92 7.60 14.14
N ARG A 275 -23.41 6.41 13.73
CA ARG A 275 -24.16 5.50 14.63
C ARG A 275 -23.37 4.28 15.11
N HIS A 276 -22.30 3.88 14.44
CA HIS A 276 -21.52 2.70 14.84
C HIS A 276 -20.33 3.00 15.75
N SER A 277 -19.83 4.25 15.78
CA SER A 277 -18.71 4.63 16.66
C SER A 277 -19.08 4.74 18.15
N LEU A 278 -20.37 4.81 18.50
CA LEU A 278 -20.82 5.00 19.89
C LEU A 278 -21.39 3.73 20.55
N ARG A 279 -21.44 2.60 19.85
CA ARG A 279 -22.00 1.34 20.40
C ARG A 279 -20.96 0.33 20.90
N ASN A 280 -19.67 0.53 20.61
CA ASN A 280 -18.60 -0.36 21.06
C ASN A 280 -17.68 0.28 22.13
N GLN A 281 -18.15 1.33 22.80
CA GLN A 281 -17.50 1.92 23.99
C GLN A 281 -18.49 2.07 25.16
N ALA A 282 -19.36 1.07 25.34
CA ALA A 282 -20.15 0.88 26.56
C ALA A 282 -20.01 -0.57 27.03
#